data_AF-B8C338-F1
#
_entry.id   AF-B8C338-F1
#
_cell.length_a   1.000
_cell.length_b   1.000
_cell.length_c   1.000
_cell.angle_alpha   90.00
_cell.angle_beta   90.00
_cell.angle_gamma   90.00
#
_symmetry.space_group_name_H-M   'P 1'
#
loop_
_entity.id
_entity.type
_entity.pdbx_description
1 polymer ?
#
loop_
_entity_poly.entity_id
_entity_poly.type
_entity_poly.pdbx_seq_one_letter_code
_entity_poly.pdbx_strand_id
1 'polypeptide(L)'
;MRDVFIPDYRLVPEYHLDDAIHDVTLAYEYLIFERGVRPEDVVLLGISSGGGLVALLLQALEAAQRMFDQMGEENRTYASIPAGLPSGGVLMSPFVDYTEPFGSMREYTKHDLIVHQSVYEEGIPYLEAVLGCHNNRVNASPVYGNFTGLPPLCICVSEHEVVYDQTMLLAHRAKEQGVDVIVGTWKYMCHVFTMLAPFLPEGRESFDFICGWIKEH
;
A
#
# COMPACT_ATOMS: atom_id res chain seq x y z
N MET A 1 2.37 -0.63 -24.11
CA MET A 1 3.12 0.22 -23.16
C MET A 1 2.06 0.82 -22.25
N ARG A 2 2.13 0.61 -20.94
CA ARG A 2 1.23 1.30 -20.00
C ARG A 2 1.89 2.62 -19.60
N ASP A 3 1.09 3.68 -19.49
CA ASP A 3 1.56 4.95 -18.97
C ASP A 3 1.75 4.87 -17.45
N VAL A 4 2.68 5.65 -16.91
CA VAL A 4 2.95 5.71 -15.47
C VAL A 4 2.72 7.14 -15.01
N PHE A 5 1.89 7.29 -13.98
CA PHE A 5 1.65 8.56 -13.30
C PHE A 5 2.21 8.48 -11.88
N ILE A 6 3.16 9.37 -11.55
CA ILE A 6 3.83 9.40 -10.24
C ILE A 6 3.50 10.74 -9.58
N PRO A 7 2.58 10.78 -8.60
CA PRO A 7 2.29 12.00 -7.87
C PRO A 7 3.42 12.31 -6.88
N ASP A 8 3.80 13.59 -6.80
CA ASP A 8 4.68 14.11 -5.76
C ASP A 8 3.80 14.51 -4.56
N TYR A 9 3.64 13.58 -3.62
CA TYR A 9 2.78 13.76 -2.45
C TYR A 9 3.58 14.28 -1.26
N ARG A 10 2.91 15.05 -0.39
CA ARG A 10 3.52 15.62 0.81
C ARG A 10 4.06 14.53 1.75
N LEU A 11 5.24 14.80 2.31
CA LEU A 11 5.93 13.87 3.20
C LEU A 11 5.90 14.36 4.65
N VAL A 12 5.84 13.39 5.56
CA VAL A 12 6.19 13.61 6.95
C VAL A 12 7.70 13.96 7.05
N PRO A 13 8.17 14.66 8.10
CA PRO A 13 7.40 15.21 9.21
C PRO A 13 6.90 16.63 8.96
N GLU A 14 7.20 17.23 7.81
CA GLU A 14 6.73 18.59 7.45
C GLU A 14 5.20 18.66 7.32
N TYR A 15 4.57 17.53 6.97
CA TYR A 15 3.14 17.36 6.81
C TYR A 15 2.63 16.14 7.60
N HIS A 16 1.31 15.93 7.62
CA HIS A 16 0.70 14.77 8.28
C HIS A 16 0.53 13.58 7.31
N LEU A 17 0.36 12.37 7.85
CA LEU A 17 0.04 11.20 7.02
C LEU A 17 -1.25 11.41 6.21
N ASP A 18 -2.25 12.06 6.80
CA ASP A 18 -3.52 12.38 6.14
C ASP A 18 -3.32 13.30 4.93
N ASP A 19 -2.30 14.16 4.94
CA ASP A 19 -1.94 15.00 3.80
C ASP A 19 -1.43 14.16 2.62
N ALA A 20 -0.61 13.14 2.89
CA ALA A 20 -0.14 12.23 1.87
C ALA A 20 -1.29 11.40 1.27
N ILE A 21 -2.20 10.90 2.11
CA ILE A 21 -3.40 10.17 1.67
C ILE A 21 -4.28 11.08 0.82
N HIS A 22 -4.47 12.34 1.25
CA HIS A 22 -5.24 13.32 0.50
C HIS A 22 -4.62 13.59 -0.87
N ASP A 23 -3.31 13.79 -0.95
CA ASP A 23 -2.61 14.08 -2.21
C ASP A 23 -2.70 12.92 -3.20
N VAL A 24 -2.52 11.67 -2.75
CA VAL A 24 -2.67 10.51 -3.63
C VAL A 24 -4.13 10.26 -4.02
N THR A 25 -5.09 10.66 -3.19
CA THR A 25 -6.53 10.63 -3.53
C THR A 25 -6.83 11.64 -4.63
N LEU A 26 -6.37 12.90 -4.49
CA LEU A 26 -6.52 13.93 -5.52
C LEU A 26 -5.83 13.54 -6.84
N ALA A 27 -4.66 12.91 -6.75
CA ALA A 27 -3.94 12.37 -7.90
C ALA A 27 -4.76 11.31 -8.65
N TYR A 28 -5.39 10.39 -7.92
CA TYR A 28 -6.27 9.38 -8.51
C TYR A 28 -7.53 10.03 -9.12
N GLU A 29 -8.20 10.91 -8.37
CA GLU A 29 -9.38 11.65 -8.84
C GLU A 29 -9.10 12.49 -10.09
N TYR A 30 -7.92 13.11 -10.18
CA TYR A 30 -7.47 13.81 -11.38
C TYR A 30 -7.41 12.88 -12.60
N LEU A 31 -6.88 11.65 -12.45
CA LEU A 31 -6.87 10.68 -13.54
C LEU A 31 -8.29 10.30 -13.97
N ILE A 32 -9.20 10.09 -13.03
CA ILE A 32 -10.56 9.65 -13.33
C ILE A 32 -11.40 10.78 -13.93
N PHE A 33 -11.50 11.91 -13.23
CA PHE A 33 -12.44 12.96 -13.59
C PHE A 33 -11.91 13.94 -14.63
N GLU A 34 -10.64 14.34 -14.52
CA GLU A 34 -10.05 15.37 -15.41
C GLU A 34 -9.42 14.74 -16.66
N ARG A 35 -8.82 13.55 -16.51
CA ARG A 35 -8.19 12.83 -17.63
C ARG A 35 -9.09 11.80 -18.30
N GLY A 36 -10.25 11.49 -17.70
CA GLY A 36 -11.22 10.55 -18.25
C GLY A 36 -10.69 9.11 -18.32
N VAL A 37 -9.70 8.76 -17.48
CA VAL A 37 -9.24 7.38 -17.35
C VAL A 37 -10.30 6.61 -16.59
N ARG A 38 -10.65 5.41 -17.07
CA ARG A 38 -11.64 4.59 -16.36
C ARG A 38 -10.99 3.96 -15.14
N PRO A 39 -11.67 3.86 -13.98
CA PRO A 39 -11.11 3.23 -12.78
C PRO A 39 -10.58 1.82 -13.05
N GLU A 40 -11.30 1.03 -13.85
CA GLU A 40 -10.90 -0.32 -14.24
C GLU A 40 -9.66 -0.40 -15.14
N ASP A 41 -9.14 0.72 -15.64
CA ASP A 41 -7.89 0.80 -16.40
C ASP A 41 -6.70 1.25 -15.52
N VAL A 42 -6.92 1.50 -14.22
CA VAL A 42 -5.89 1.96 -13.27
C VAL A 42 -5.49 0.83 -12.34
N VAL A 43 -4.18 0.58 -12.25
CA VAL A 43 -3.57 -0.22 -11.18
C VAL A 43 -2.74 0.71 -10.30
N LEU A 44 -2.96 0.66 -8.99
CA LEU A 44 -2.15 1.38 -8.02
C LEU A 44 -0.90 0.55 -7.69
N LEU A 45 0.28 1.17 -7.65
CA LEU A 45 1.52 0.49 -7.30
C LEU A 45 2.27 1.29 -6.23
N GLY A 46 2.68 0.60 -5.18
CA GLY A 46 3.38 1.19 -4.05
C GLY A 46 4.56 0.34 -3.61
N ILE A 47 5.65 1.01 -3.22
CA ILE A 47 6.90 0.39 -2.76
C ILE A 47 7.15 0.80 -1.32
N SER A 48 7.44 -0.14 -0.43
CA SER A 48 7.72 0.14 0.98
C SER A 48 6.61 0.93 1.67
N SER A 49 6.87 2.15 2.13
CA SER A 49 5.85 3.04 2.69
C SER A 49 4.78 3.43 1.67
N GLY A 50 5.15 3.51 0.39
CA GLY A 50 4.19 3.67 -0.71
C GLY A 50 3.24 2.49 -0.86
N GLY A 51 3.67 1.27 -0.49
CA GLY A 51 2.80 0.09 -0.44
C GLY A 51 1.73 0.22 0.66
N GLY A 52 2.13 0.72 1.83
CA GLY A 52 1.18 1.12 2.89
C GLY A 52 0.22 2.21 2.41
N LEU A 53 0.73 3.22 1.70
CA LEU A 53 -0.07 4.32 1.17
C LEU A 53 -1.09 3.86 0.11
N VAL A 54 -0.73 2.90 -0.76
CA VAL A 54 -1.69 2.27 -1.69
C VAL A 54 -2.78 1.54 -0.93
N ALA A 55 -2.43 0.77 0.12
CA ALA A 55 -3.44 0.09 0.93
C ALA A 55 -4.40 1.10 1.61
N LEU A 56 -3.88 2.20 2.15
CA LEU A 56 -4.68 3.28 2.73
C LEU A 56 -5.59 3.96 1.69
N LEU A 57 -5.07 4.24 0.49
CA LEU A 57 -5.86 4.83 -0.60
C LEU A 57 -7.00 3.90 -1.03
N LEU A 58 -6.73 2.60 -1.20
CA LEU A 58 -7.78 1.63 -1.53
C LEU A 58 -8.87 1.58 -0.45
N GLN A 59 -8.49 1.58 0.83
CA GLN A 59 -9.42 1.64 1.96
C GLN A 59 -10.25 2.93 1.95
N ALA A 60 -9.65 4.07 1.63
CA ALA A 60 -10.35 5.35 1.54
C ALA A 60 -11.35 5.39 0.36
N LEU A 61 -10.95 4.90 -0.82
CA LEU A 61 -11.82 4.83 -2.00
C LEU A 61 -13.01 3.89 -1.78
N GLU A 62 -12.79 2.72 -1.18
CA GLU A 62 -13.88 1.79 -0.85
C GLU A 62 -14.82 2.39 0.20
N ALA A 63 -14.28 3.02 1.24
CA ALA A 63 -15.10 3.67 2.25
C ALA A 63 -15.97 4.78 1.64
N ALA A 64 -15.42 5.60 0.74
CA ALA A 64 -16.17 6.63 0.02
C ALA A 64 -17.28 6.02 -0.87
N GLN A 65 -16.96 4.96 -1.61
CA GLN A 65 -17.94 4.24 -2.43
C GLN A 65 -19.08 3.67 -1.58
N ARG A 66 -18.74 2.94 -0.51
CA ARG A 66 -19.72 2.36 0.41
C ARG A 66 -20.60 3.41 1.06
N MET A 67 -20.04 4.54 1.48
CA MET A 67 -20.81 5.65 2.04
C MET A 67 -21.80 6.20 1.02
N PHE A 68 -21.38 6.43 -0.22
CA PHE A 68 -22.25 6.88 -1.31
C PHE A 68 -23.37 5.87 -1.61
N ASP A 69 -23.05 4.57 -1.62
CA ASP A 69 -24.00 3.50 -1.88
C ASP A 69 -25.06 3.38 -0.77
N GLN A 70 -24.73 3.74 0.47
CA GLN A 70 -25.66 3.73 1.60
C GLN A 70 -26.51 5.01 1.71
N MET A 71 -26.19 6.06 0.96
CA MET A 71 -26.99 7.29 0.95
C MET A 71 -28.35 7.07 0.27
N GLY A 72 -29.41 7.62 0.87
CA GLY A 72 -30.71 7.74 0.21
C GLY A 72 -30.66 8.69 -0.99
N GLU A 73 -31.61 8.55 -1.92
CA GLU A 73 -31.67 9.30 -3.19
C GLU A 73 -31.55 10.83 -3.00
N GLU A 74 -32.20 11.37 -1.97
CA GLU A 74 -32.16 12.80 -1.65
C GLU A 74 -30.74 13.29 -1.31
N ASN A 75 -29.99 12.51 -0.53
CA ASN A 75 -28.62 12.86 -0.13
C ASN A 75 -27.62 12.67 -1.28
N ARG A 76 -27.85 11.69 -2.15
CA ARG A 76 -26.98 11.46 -3.33
C ARG A 76 -27.01 12.62 -4.32
N THR A 77 -28.11 13.35 -4.41
CA THR A 77 -28.25 14.50 -5.33
C THR A 77 -27.23 15.61 -5.05
N TYR A 78 -26.79 15.74 -3.79
CA TYR A 78 -25.84 16.78 -3.36
C TYR A 78 -24.45 16.23 -3.00
N ALA A 79 -24.25 14.91 -3.12
CA ALA A 79 -22.99 14.27 -2.81
C ALA A 79 -22.07 14.26 -4.03
N SER A 80 -20.76 14.41 -3.80
CA SER A 80 -19.76 14.11 -4.82
C SER A 80 -19.81 12.63 -5.19
N ILE A 81 -19.80 12.33 -6.49
CA ILE A 81 -19.72 10.96 -6.97
C ILE A 81 -18.31 10.43 -6.67
N PRO A 82 -18.16 9.25 -6.03
CA PRO A 82 -16.85 8.64 -5.81
C PRO A 82 -16.14 8.32 -7.12
N ALA A 83 -14.82 8.38 -7.12
CA ALA A 83 -13.99 8.06 -8.29
C ALA A 83 -14.02 6.59 -8.72
N GLY A 84 -14.71 5.72 -7.98
CA GLY A 84 -14.70 4.28 -8.20
C GLY A 84 -13.38 3.62 -7.78
N LEU A 85 -13.39 2.30 -7.69
CA LEU A 85 -12.21 1.52 -7.30
C LEU A 85 -11.32 1.20 -8.52
N PRO A 86 -9.99 1.20 -8.36
CA PRO A 86 -9.06 0.78 -9.41
C PRO A 86 -9.20 -0.72 -9.69
N SER A 87 -8.62 -1.23 -10.78
CA SER A 87 -8.63 -2.68 -11.08
C SER A 87 -7.84 -3.52 -10.09
N GLY A 88 -6.91 -2.90 -9.35
CA GLY A 88 -6.23 -3.55 -8.24
C GLY A 88 -5.03 -2.77 -7.69
N GLY A 89 -4.35 -3.37 -6.71
CA GLY A 89 -3.19 -2.80 -6.03
C GLY A 89 -1.97 -3.72 -6.04
N VAL A 90 -0.81 -3.19 -6.41
CA VAL A 90 0.49 -3.86 -6.33
C VAL A 90 1.27 -3.30 -5.14
N LEU A 91 1.61 -4.16 -4.19
CA LEU A 91 2.33 -3.80 -2.98
C LEU A 91 3.70 -4.50 -2.95
N MET A 92 4.77 -3.72 -3.05
CA MET A 92 6.15 -4.23 -3.05
C MET A 92 6.80 -3.97 -1.69
N SER A 93 7.10 -5.03 -0.95
CA SER A 93 7.67 -4.98 0.40
C SER A 93 6.93 -3.96 1.30
N PRO A 94 5.59 -4.04 1.45
CA PRO A 94 4.83 -2.94 2.01
C PRO A 94 5.04 -2.76 3.52
N PHE A 95 5.27 -1.51 3.94
CA PHE A 95 5.29 -1.12 5.35
C PHE A 95 3.89 -0.66 5.76
N VAL A 96 3.22 -1.45 6.60
CA VAL A 96 1.75 -1.46 6.82
C VAL A 96 1.34 -1.50 8.29
N ASP A 97 2.28 -1.73 9.21
CA ASP A 97 2.10 -1.67 10.66
C ASP A 97 3.03 -0.60 11.25
N TYR A 98 2.44 0.48 11.75
CA TYR A 98 3.13 1.62 12.33
C TYR A 98 3.25 1.52 13.85
N THR A 99 2.88 0.37 14.44
CA THR A 99 2.89 0.15 15.89
C THR A 99 4.26 -0.33 16.37
N GLU A 100 4.29 -1.13 17.44
CA GLU A 100 5.52 -1.67 17.97
C GLU A 100 6.02 -2.80 17.07
N PRO A 101 7.29 -2.76 16.65
CA PRO A 101 7.79 -3.77 15.75
C PRO A 101 7.75 -5.17 16.34
N PHE A 102 7.59 -6.17 15.49
CA PHE A 102 7.48 -7.57 15.87
C PHE A 102 8.10 -8.47 14.79
N GLY A 103 8.25 -9.76 15.11
CA GLY A 103 8.62 -10.79 14.13
C GLY A 103 9.88 -10.45 13.33
N SER A 104 9.78 -10.59 12.01
CA SER A 104 10.81 -10.33 11.01
C SER A 104 11.48 -8.97 11.15
N MET A 105 10.77 -7.94 11.63
CA MET A 105 11.36 -6.62 11.83
C MET A 105 12.39 -6.62 12.96
N ARG A 106 12.14 -7.36 14.05
CA ARG A 106 13.11 -7.50 15.14
C ARG A 106 14.26 -8.44 14.76
N GLU A 107 14.00 -9.43 13.93
CA GLU A 107 14.98 -10.46 13.55
C GLU A 107 15.94 -9.99 12.46
N TYR A 108 15.42 -9.41 11.38
CA TYR A 108 16.17 -9.15 10.15
C TYR A 108 16.73 -7.73 10.01
N THR A 109 16.46 -6.81 10.94
CA THR A 109 17.08 -5.47 10.92
C THR A 109 18.61 -5.50 10.91
N LYS A 110 19.23 -6.56 11.42
CA LYS A 110 20.70 -6.74 11.40
C LYS A 110 21.24 -7.31 10.09
N HIS A 111 20.35 -7.80 9.22
CA HIS A 111 20.65 -8.59 8.04
C HIS A 111 20.15 -7.94 6.75
N ASP A 112 19.16 -7.05 6.83
CA ASP A 112 18.63 -6.32 5.69
C ASP A 112 19.63 -5.26 5.19
N LEU A 113 19.81 -5.16 3.87
CA LEU A 113 20.74 -4.23 3.23
C LEU A 113 20.19 -2.81 3.13
N ILE A 114 18.87 -2.65 3.10
CA ILE A 114 18.19 -1.37 2.89
C ILE A 114 17.65 -0.87 4.22
N VAL A 115 16.78 -1.65 4.87
CA VAL A 115 16.16 -1.30 6.14
C VAL A 115 16.94 -1.96 7.29
N HIS A 116 18.19 -1.55 7.40
CA HIS A 116 19.10 -2.00 8.44
C HIS A 116 18.80 -1.32 9.79
N GLN A 117 19.43 -1.81 10.85
CA GLN A 117 19.11 -1.44 12.24
C GLN A 117 19.09 0.07 12.54
N SER A 118 19.92 0.89 11.90
CA SER A 118 19.91 2.34 12.09
C SER A 118 18.63 3.01 11.58
N VAL A 119 18.11 2.57 10.43
CA VAL A 119 16.84 3.06 9.85
C VAL A 119 15.70 2.79 10.82
N TYR A 120 15.77 1.69 11.53
CA TYR A 120 14.79 1.31 12.54
C TYR A 120 14.93 2.15 13.81
N GLU A 121 16.15 2.34 14.30
CA GLU A 121 16.46 3.16 15.48
C GLU A 121 16.04 4.64 15.28
N GLU A 122 16.11 5.15 14.06
CA GLU A 122 15.64 6.49 13.70
C GLU A 122 14.15 6.52 13.31
N GLY A 123 13.64 5.44 12.70
CA GLY A 123 12.29 5.36 12.16
C GLY A 123 11.19 5.22 13.22
N ILE A 124 11.40 4.46 14.31
CA ILE A 124 10.38 4.36 15.37
C ILE A 124 10.16 5.71 16.07
N PRO A 125 11.21 6.41 16.58
CA PRO A 125 11.00 7.71 17.23
C PRO A 125 10.35 8.72 16.29
N TYR A 126 10.63 8.60 14.99
CA TYR A 126 10.00 9.40 13.97
C TYR A 126 8.49 9.12 13.82
N LEU A 127 8.08 7.85 13.78
CA LEU A 127 6.65 7.48 13.80
C LEU A 127 5.96 7.95 15.08
N GLU A 128 6.63 7.86 16.23
CA GLU A 128 6.11 8.39 17.50
C GLU A 128 5.96 9.93 17.45
N ALA A 129 6.90 10.64 16.86
CA ALA A 129 6.82 12.09 16.69
C ALA A 129 5.68 12.51 15.76
N VAL A 130 5.42 11.74 14.70
CA VAL A 130 4.41 12.05 13.67
C VAL A 130 3.01 11.62 14.08
N LEU A 131 2.85 10.39 14.60
CA LEU A 131 1.55 9.78 14.89
C LEU A 131 1.20 9.80 16.38
N GLY A 132 2.19 9.96 17.26
CA GLY A 132 1.98 10.04 18.70
C GLY A 132 1.72 8.67 19.34
N CYS A 133 0.60 8.56 20.05
CA CYS A 133 0.33 7.41 20.90
C CYS A 133 0.04 6.13 20.10
N HIS A 134 0.16 4.98 20.77
CA HIS A 134 -0.07 3.66 20.17
C HIS A 134 -1.43 3.54 19.44
N ASN A 135 -2.51 4.09 20.00
CA ASN A 135 -3.83 4.03 19.37
C ASN A 135 -3.88 4.78 18.02
N ASN A 136 -3.22 5.94 17.92
CA ASN A 136 -3.12 6.66 16.66
C ASN A 136 -2.32 5.86 15.63
N ARG A 137 -1.23 5.22 16.07
CA ARG A 137 -0.42 4.34 15.22
C ARG A 137 -1.22 3.14 14.72
N VAL A 138 -2.03 2.49 15.57
CA VAL A 138 -2.97 1.42 15.16
C VAL A 138 -3.96 1.94 14.11
N ASN A 139 -4.61 3.08 14.36
CA ASN A 139 -5.60 3.65 13.44
C ASN A 139 -5.01 4.07 12.08
N ALA A 140 -3.76 4.51 12.07
CA ALA A 140 -3.04 4.91 10.86
C ALA A 140 -2.51 3.70 10.05
N SER A 141 -2.42 2.52 10.66
CA SER A 141 -1.82 1.34 10.04
C SER A 141 -2.82 0.61 9.13
N PRO A 142 -2.59 0.51 7.81
CA PRO A 142 -3.53 -0.14 6.90
C PRO A 142 -3.78 -1.62 7.23
N VAL A 143 -2.83 -2.32 7.88
CA VAL A 143 -3.00 -3.72 8.26
C VAL A 143 -4.20 -3.95 9.20
N TYR A 144 -4.57 -2.94 10.00
CA TYR A 144 -5.70 -3.02 10.93
C TYR A 144 -7.01 -2.49 10.33
N GLY A 145 -6.98 -1.95 9.11
CA GLY A 145 -8.14 -1.41 8.40
C GLY A 145 -9.13 -2.47 7.89
N ASN A 146 -10.20 -1.98 7.26
CA ASN A 146 -11.22 -2.79 6.61
C ASN A 146 -10.84 -3.06 5.15
N PHE A 147 -10.76 -4.33 4.77
CA PHE A 147 -10.43 -4.80 3.43
C PHE A 147 -11.67 -5.23 2.63
N THR A 148 -12.85 -5.29 3.25
CA THR A 148 -14.08 -5.72 2.58
C THR A 148 -14.38 -4.84 1.38
N GLY A 149 -14.55 -5.45 0.20
CA GLY A 149 -14.88 -4.73 -1.04
C GLY A 149 -13.68 -4.12 -1.76
N LEU A 150 -12.44 -4.27 -1.26
CA LEU A 150 -11.25 -3.83 -1.98
C LEU A 150 -11.03 -4.66 -3.26
N PRO A 151 -10.42 -4.07 -4.30
CA PRO A 151 -10.03 -4.79 -5.49
C PRO A 151 -8.87 -5.76 -5.22
N PRO A 152 -8.56 -6.67 -6.16
CA PRO A 152 -7.48 -7.64 -6.01
C PRO A 152 -6.12 -7.01 -5.66
N LEU A 153 -5.32 -7.72 -4.86
CA LEU A 153 -3.97 -7.32 -4.44
C LEU A 153 -2.91 -8.29 -4.94
N CYS A 154 -1.84 -7.74 -5.52
CA CYS A 154 -0.60 -8.47 -5.81
C CYS A 154 0.51 -7.97 -4.91
N ILE A 155 1.02 -8.86 -4.06
CA ILE A 155 2.01 -8.53 -3.05
C ILE A 155 3.32 -9.26 -3.36
N CYS A 156 4.44 -8.55 -3.30
CA CYS A 156 5.77 -9.12 -3.45
C CYS A 156 6.61 -8.81 -2.21
N VAL A 157 7.25 -9.81 -1.62
CA VAL A 157 8.00 -9.66 -0.37
C VAL A 157 9.11 -10.70 -0.26
N SER A 158 10.23 -10.37 0.38
CA SER A 158 11.23 -11.37 0.79
C SER A 158 10.81 -12.07 2.08
N GLU A 159 11.06 -13.38 2.20
CA GLU A 159 10.93 -14.11 3.47
C GLU A 159 11.97 -13.67 4.52
N HIS A 160 13.01 -12.94 4.10
CA HIS A 160 14.16 -12.55 4.95
C HIS A 160 14.35 -11.02 5.02
N GLU A 161 13.30 -10.24 4.78
CA GLU A 161 13.30 -8.78 4.97
C GLU A 161 12.49 -8.38 6.19
N VAL A 162 12.71 -7.14 6.66
CA VAL A 162 12.13 -6.64 7.90
C VAL A 162 10.60 -6.56 7.88
N VAL A 163 9.96 -6.39 6.73
CA VAL A 163 8.51 -6.21 6.61
C VAL A 163 7.73 -7.50 6.30
N TYR A 164 8.40 -8.65 6.29
CA TYR A 164 7.76 -9.93 5.92
C TYR A 164 6.51 -10.24 6.76
N ASP A 165 6.61 -10.25 8.09
CA ASP A 165 5.50 -10.68 8.94
C ASP A 165 4.31 -9.72 8.89
N GLN A 166 4.54 -8.41 8.84
CA GLN A 166 3.46 -7.43 8.67
C GLN A 166 2.80 -7.54 7.29
N THR A 167 3.57 -7.87 6.25
CA THR A 167 3.05 -8.11 4.90
C THR A 167 2.15 -9.35 4.88
N MET A 168 2.59 -10.44 5.51
CA MET A 168 1.81 -11.67 5.62
C MET A 168 0.56 -11.47 6.47
N LEU A 169 0.62 -10.67 7.52
CA LEU A 169 -0.55 -10.28 8.33
C LEU A 169 -1.57 -9.51 7.50
N LEU A 170 -1.13 -8.52 6.70
CA LEU A 170 -2.03 -7.78 5.81
C LEU A 170 -2.68 -8.71 4.78
N ALA A 171 -1.88 -9.56 4.13
CA ALA A 171 -2.39 -10.52 3.14
C ALA A 171 -3.43 -11.47 3.75
N HIS A 172 -3.18 -11.98 4.96
CA HIS A 172 -4.12 -12.84 5.67
C HIS A 172 -5.43 -12.12 5.96
N ARG A 173 -5.38 -10.92 6.55
CA ARG A 173 -6.57 -10.15 6.91
C ARG A 173 -7.39 -9.73 5.71
N ALA A 174 -6.74 -9.38 4.59
CA ALA A 174 -7.41 -9.09 3.34
C ALA A 174 -8.15 -10.32 2.77
N LYS A 175 -7.50 -11.49 2.76
CA LYS A 175 -8.13 -12.75 2.34
C LYS A 175 -9.31 -13.14 3.23
N GLU A 176 -9.19 -13.00 4.55
CA GLU A 176 -10.28 -13.26 5.50
C GLU A 176 -11.51 -12.38 5.25
N GLN A 177 -11.32 -11.20 4.67
CA GLN A 177 -12.38 -10.25 4.30
C GLN A 177 -12.81 -10.36 2.83
N GLY A 178 -12.41 -11.44 2.16
CA GLY A 178 -12.88 -11.80 0.82
C GLY A 178 -12.15 -11.13 -0.33
N VAL A 179 -11.02 -10.46 -0.10
CA VAL A 179 -10.19 -9.89 -1.16
C VAL A 179 -9.38 -11.00 -1.84
N ASP A 180 -9.32 -10.97 -3.17
CA ASP A 180 -8.38 -11.80 -3.91
C ASP A 180 -6.96 -11.27 -3.73
N VAL A 181 -6.08 -12.10 -3.15
CA VAL A 181 -4.72 -11.70 -2.82
C VAL A 181 -3.75 -12.77 -3.29
N ILE A 182 -2.85 -12.39 -4.20
CA ILE A 182 -1.69 -13.19 -4.57
C ILE A 182 -0.45 -12.63 -3.88
N VAL A 183 0.35 -13.52 -3.28
CA VAL A 183 1.61 -13.15 -2.63
C VAL A 183 2.73 -13.96 -3.28
N GLY A 184 3.68 -13.27 -3.89
CA GLY A 184 4.96 -13.84 -4.30
C GLY A 184 5.99 -13.67 -3.19
N THR A 185 6.60 -14.77 -2.76
CA THR A 185 7.68 -14.74 -1.77
C THR A 185 8.99 -15.24 -2.37
N TRP A 186 10.09 -14.58 -2.00
CA TRP A 186 11.45 -14.97 -2.38
C TRP A 186 12.32 -15.12 -1.14
N LYS A 187 13.28 -16.06 -1.17
CA LYS A 187 14.17 -16.30 -0.04
C LYS A 187 15.45 -15.49 -0.18
N TYR A 188 16.00 -15.08 0.96
CA TYR A 188 17.33 -14.45 1.06
C TYR A 188 17.49 -13.14 0.25
N MET A 189 16.39 -12.44 0.01
CA MET A 189 16.39 -11.13 -0.65
C MET A 189 16.33 -10.00 0.39
N CYS A 190 16.89 -8.84 0.08
CA CYS A 190 16.73 -7.64 0.92
C CYS A 190 15.38 -6.97 0.67
N HIS A 191 15.00 -6.05 1.56
CA HIS A 191 13.86 -5.16 1.34
C HIS A 191 13.89 -4.52 -0.05
N VAL A 192 12.73 -4.46 -0.71
CA VAL A 192 12.52 -3.91 -2.07
C VAL A 192 13.40 -4.49 -3.18
N PHE A 193 13.87 -5.74 -3.04
CA PHE A 193 14.75 -6.39 -4.03
C PHE A 193 14.21 -6.41 -5.46
N THR A 194 12.90 -6.34 -5.67
CA THR A 194 12.29 -6.22 -7.01
C THR A 194 12.81 -5.02 -7.80
N MET A 195 13.19 -3.93 -7.11
CA MET A 195 13.81 -2.75 -7.75
C MET A 195 15.21 -3.05 -8.30
N LEU A 196 15.82 -4.17 -7.89
CA LEU A 196 17.09 -4.66 -8.38
C LEU A 196 16.93 -5.57 -9.61
N ALA A 197 15.75 -5.61 -10.24
CA ALA A 197 15.49 -6.38 -11.47
C ALA A 197 16.54 -6.24 -12.59
N PRO A 198 17.20 -5.07 -12.80
CA PRO A 198 18.27 -4.97 -13.80
C PRO A 198 19.55 -5.75 -13.44
N PHE A 199 19.74 -6.10 -12.17
CA PHE A 199 21.01 -6.62 -11.64
C PHE A 199 20.87 -7.99 -10.96
N LEU A 200 19.67 -8.36 -10.51
CA LEU A 200 19.42 -9.55 -9.70
C LEU A 200 18.37 -10.44 -10.38
N PRO A 201 18.66 -11.74 -10.63
CA PRO A 201 17.71 -12.66 -11.24
C PRO A 201 16.38 -12.73 -10.48
N GLU A 202 16.41 -12.84 -9.16
CA GLU A 202 15.22 -12.90 -8.31
C GLU A 202 14.44 -11.58 -8.37
N GLY A 203 15.12 -10.43 -8.44
CA GLY A 203 14.48 -9.15 -8.68
C GLY A 203 13.79 -9.09 -10.04
N ARG A 204 14.36 -9.74 -11.06
CA ARG A 204 13.75 -9.85 -12.38
C ARG A 204 12.53 -10.76 -12.38
N GLU A 205 12.62 -11.91 -11.71
CA GLU A 205 11.50 -12.85 -11.55
C GLU A 205 10.33 -12.19 -10.83
N SER A 206 10.59 -11.45 -9.74
CA SER A 206 9.53 -10.76 -9.01
C SER A 206 8.91 -9.60 -9.80
N PHE A 207 9.72 -8.90 -10.61
CA PHE A 207 9.22 -7.89 -11.54
C PHE A 207 8.34 -8.52 -12.63
N ASP A 208 8.75 -9.65 -13.21
CA ASP A 208 7.99 -10.35 -14.24
C ASP A 208 6.68 -10.95 -13.67
N PHE A 209 6.70 -11.41 -12.41
CA PHE A 209 5.50 -11.81 -11.65
C PHE A 209 4.48 -10.67 -11.54
N ILE A 210 4.91 -9.49 -11.08
CA ILE A 210 4.07 -8.29 -11.00
C ILE A 210 3.55 -7.91 -12.39
N CYS A 211 4.41 -7.88 -13.41
CA CYS A 211 4.01 -7.56 -14.77
C CYS A 211 3.01 -8.56 -15.36
N GLY A 212 3.10 -9.83 -14.99
CA GLY A 212 2.13 -10.86 -15.35
C GLY A 212 0.76 -10.53 -14.77
N TRP A 213 0.70 -10.30 -13.46
CA TRP A 213 -0.54 -9.95 -12.77
C TRP A 213 -1.16 -8.64 -13.29
N ILE A 214 -0.35 -7.60 -13.52
CA ILE A 214 -0.79 -6.33 -14.11
C ILE A 214 -1.39 -6.53 -15.51
N LYS A 215 -0.97 -7.52 -16.31
CA LYS A 215 -1.56 -7.73 -17.65
C LYS A 215 -2.95 -8.37 -17.60
N GLU A 216 -3.27 -9.04 -16.51
CA GLU A 216 -4.56 -9.71 -16.28
C GLU A 216 -5.62 -8.77 -15.66
N HIS A 217 -5.19 -7.57 -15.22
CA HIS A 217 -5.99 -6.55 -14.53
C HIS A 217 -5.87 -5.16 -15.17
#